data_AF-A0A3R6RZE8-F1
#
_entry.id   AF-A0A3R6RZE8-F1
#
_cell.length_a   1.000
_cell.length_b   1.000
_cell.length_c   1.000
_cell.angle_alpha   90.00
_cell.angle_beta   90.00
_cell.angle_gamma   90.00
#
_symmetry.space_group_name_H-M   'P 1'
#
loop_
_entity.id
_entity.type
_entity.pdbx_description
1 polymer ?
#
loop_
_entity_poly.entity_id
_entity_poly.type
_entity_poly.pdbx_seq_one_letter_code
_entity_poly.pdbx_strand_id
1 'polypeptide(L)'
;MHDEIERLRREKESDRGLSLRNERKLKSYKKHLAERLGAAVIYPEDRQPVPVRRHQQVAFGMKHIDRMLKGGNTAHPDGRLHHLMYAIFDFKVDAATVKRYYYMSEDAEEFGK
;
A
#
# COMPACT_ATOMS: atom_id res chain seq x y z
N MET A 1 10.38 -17.04 13.99
CA MET A 1 9.25 -16.08 13.84
C MET A 1 8.78 -16.05 12.39
N HIS A 2 9.66 -15.80 11.43
CA HIS A 2 9.33 -15.81 10.00
C HIS A 2 8.71 -17.15 9.54
N ASP A 3 9.33 -18.29 9.86
CA ASP A 3 8.82 -19.61 9.45
C ASP A 3 7.42 -19.92 9.99
N GLU A 4 7.12 -19.42 11.19
CA GLU A 4 5.83 -19.57 11.84
C GLU A 4 4.76 -18.68 11.17
N ILE A 5 5.14 -17.47 10.71
CA ILE A 5 4.26 -16.62 9.91
C ILE A 5 3.93 -17.31 8.59
N GLU A 6 4.94 -17.83 7.88
CA GLU A 6 4.75 -18.54 6.61
C GLU A 6 3.87 -19.79 6.77
N ARG A 7 4.07 -20.58 7.83
CA ARG A 7 3.21 -21.73 8.13
C ARG A 7 1.75 -21.30 8.31
N LEU A 8 1.52 -20.26 9.13
CA LEU A 8 0.18 -19.75 9.42
C LEU A 8 -0.48 -19.11 8.18
N ARG A 9 0.29 -18.45 7.31
CA ARG A 9 -0.21 -17.91 6.02
C ARG A 9 -0.70 -19.03 5.11
N ARG A 10 0.10 -20.09 4.93
CA ARG A 10 -0.27 -21.26 4.12
C ARG A 10 -1.47 -22.02 4.69
N GLU A 11 -1.54 -22.15 6.01
CA GLU A 11 -2.70 -22.75 6.69
C GLU A 11 -3.97 -21.93 6.46
N LYS A 12 -3.88 -20.59 6.44
CA LYS A 12 -4.99 -19.69 6.11
C LYS A 12 -5.49 -19.85 4.67
N GLU A 13 -4.59 -20.13 3.74
CA GLU A 13 -4.90 -20.37 2.33
C GLU A 13 -5.51 -21.76 2.08
N SER A 14 -5.41 -22.67 3.05
CA SER A 14 -6.05 -23.98 2.96
C SER A 14 -7.56 -23.91 3.23
N ASP A 15 -8.32 -24.85 2.65
CA ASP A 15 -9.80 -24.92 2.76
C ASP A 15 -10.33 -24.96 4.22
N ARG A 16 -9.47 -25.27 5.19
CA ARG A 16 -9.83 -25.34 6.62
C ARG A 16 -9.86 -23.97 7.31
N GLY A 17 -9.25 -22.94 6.71
CA GLY A 17 -9.05 -21.64 7.34
C GLY A 17 -8.23 -21.72 8.64
N LEU A 18 -7.92 -20.57 9.22
CA LEU A 18 -7.24 -20.51 10.51
C LEU A 18 -8.25 -20.54 11.66
N SER A 19 -7.89 -21.21 12.76
CA SER A 19 -8.57 -20.97 14.03
C SER A 19 -8.41 -19.51 14.47
N LEU A 20 -9.41 -18.96 15.18
CA LEU A 20 -9.36 -17.59 15.73
C LEU A 20 -8.08 -17.30 16.54
N ARG A 21 -7.58 -18.30 17.27
CA ARG A 21 -6.32 -18.20 18.04
C ARG A 21 -5.13 -18.01 17.11
N ASN A 22 -5.06 -18.80 16.04
CA ASN A 22 -3.99 -18.73 15.07
C ASN A 22 -4.06 -17.46 14.22
N GLU A 23 -5.25 -16.93 13.93
CA GLU A 23 -5.41 -15.63 13.28
C GLU A 23 -4.85 -14.48 14.13
N ARG A 24 -5.20 -14.45 15.43
CA ARG A 24 -4.66 -13.46 16.37
C ARG A 24 -3.13 -13.57 16.48
N LYS A 25 -2.61 -14.80 16.49
CA LYS A 25 -1.17 -15.09 16.51
C LYS A 25 -0.48 -14.57 15.23
N LEU A 26 -1.05 -14.88 14.06
CA LEU A 26 -0.56 -14.41 12.76
C LEU A 26 -0.53 -12.88 12.70
N LYS A 27 -1.62 -12.22 13.10
CA LYS A 27 -1.71 -10.75 13.15
C LYS A 27 -0.64 -10.14 14.06
N SER A 28 -0.44 -10.71 15.24
CA SER A 28 0.58 -10.24 16.18
C SER A 28 2.00 -10.37 15.61
N TYR A 29 2.32 -11.51 15.00
CA TYR A 29 3.65 -11.74 14.42
C TYR A 29 3.91 -10.86 13.20
N LYS A 30 2.94 -10.69 12.31
CA LYS A 30 3.03 -9.73 11.19
C LYS A 30 3.29 -8.32 11.72
N LYS A 31 2.59 -7.90 12.78
CA LYS A 31 2.79 -6.58 13.41
C LYS A 31 4.22 -6.42 13.97
N HIS A 32 4.71 -7.39 14.74
CA HIS A 32 6.07 -7.34 15.30
C HIS A 32 7.14 -7.30 14.21
N LEU A 33 6.94 -8.08 13.14
CA LEU A 33 7.85 -8.07 12.01
C LEU A 33 7.82 -6.71 11.29
N ALA A 34 6.65 -6.09 11.15
CA ALA A 34 6.47 -4.79 10.50
C ALA A 34 7.21 -3.69 11.28
N GLU A 35 7.04 -3.66 12.59
CA GLU A 35 7.74 -2.74 13.50
C GLU A 35 9.26 -2.91 13.41
N ARG A 36 9.75 -4.16 13.42
CA ARG A 36 11.19 -4.46 13.34
C ARG A 36 11.81 -4.05 12.00
N LEU A 37 11.07 -4.17 10.91
CA LEU A 37 11.53 -3.82 9.56
C LEU A 37 11.27 -2.35 9.20
N GLY A 38 10.54 -1.60 10.03
CA GLY A 38 10.07 -0.26 9.68
C GLY A 38 9.14 -0.25 8.46
N ALA A 39 8.42 -1.35 8.21
CA ALA A 39 7.57 -1.53 7.03
C ALA A 39 6.10 -1.38 7.40
N ALA A 40 5.33 -0.65 6.58
CA ALA A 40 3.88 -0.55 6.76
C ALA A 40 3.14 -1.83 6.32
N VAL A 41 3.66 -2.50 5.29
CA VAL A 41 3.14 -3.75 4.73
C VAL A 41 4.32 -4.67 4.45
N ILE A 42 4.21 -5.93 4.86
CA ILE A 42 5.24 -6.96 4.61
C ILE A 42 4.82 -7.89 3.48
N TYR A 43 3.54 -8.28 3.45
CA TYR A 43 3.01 -9.21 2.48
C TYR A 43 1.97 -8.57 1.58
N PRO A 44 1.89 -8.94 0.29
CA PRO A 44 0.94 -8.34 -0.65
C PRO A 44 -0.51 -8.42 -0.20
N GLU A 45 -0.92 -9.52 0.45
CA GLU A 45 -2.29 -9.70 0.92
C GLU A 45 -2.66 -8.82 2.13
N ASP A 46 -1.68 -8.17 2.77
CA ASP A 46 -1.92 -7.21 3.85
C ASP A 46 -2.07 -5.77 3.33
N ARG A 47 -1.95 -5.55 2.02
CA ARG A 47 -2.19 -4.24 1.41
C ARG A 47 -3.64 -3.80 1.63
N GLN A 48 -3.82 -2.50 1.80
CA GLN A 48 -5.15 -1.93 2.02
C GLN A 48 -5.89 -1.82 0.69
N PRO A 49 -7.04 -2.49 0.51
CA PRO A 49 -7.80 -2.41 -0.73
C PRO A 49 -8.37 -1.01 -0.92
N VAL A 50 -8.10 -0.40 -2.08
CA VAL A 50 -8.67 0.89 -2.44
C VAL A 50 -9.92 0.64 -3.30
N PRO A 51 -11.10 1.15 -2.90
CA PRO A 51 -12.29 1.10 -3.73
C PRO A 51 -12.04 1.81 -5.07
N VAL A 52 -12.55 1.26 -6.17
CA VAL A 52 -12.35 1.81 -7.53
C VAL A 52 -12.71 3.30 -7.62
N ARG A 53 -13.82 3.70 -6.98
CA ARG A 53 -14.29 5.09 -6.93
C ARG A 53 -13.31 6.06 -6.24
N ARG A 54 -12.30 5.55 -5.51
CA ARG A 54 -11.31 6.33 -4.77
C ARG A 54 -9.90 6.23 -5.36
N HIS A 55 -9.67 5.45 -6.41
CA HIS A 55 -8.34 5.28 -6.99
C HIS A 55 -7.70 6.61 -7.38
N GLN A 56 -8.45 7.46 -8.10
CA GLN A 56 -8.01 8.81 -8.49
C GLN A 56 -7.73 9.69 -7.28
N GLN A 57 -8.66 9.74 -6.31
CA GLN A 57 -8.53 10.57 -5.10
C GLN A 57 -7.28 10.21 -4.29
N VAL A 58 -6.99 8.92 -4.13
CA VAL A 58 -5.79 8.46 -3.42
C VAL A 58 -4.53 8.86 -4.18
N ALA A 59 -4.50 8.66 -5.51
CA ALA A 59 -3.35 9.02 -6.34
C ALA A 59 -3.06 10.54 -6.31
N PHE A 60 -4.09 11.38 -6.46
CA PHE A 60 -3.95 12.84 -6.37
C PHE A 60 -3.55 13.30 -4.97
N GLY A 61 -4.11 12.69 -3.92
CA GLY A 61 -3.71 12.96 -2.54
C GLY A 61 -2.21 12.69 -2.33
N MET A 62 -1.70 11.57 -2.86
CA MET A 62 -0.26 11.25 -2.74
C MET A 62 0.62 12.17 -3.56
N LYS A 63 0.18 12.59 -4.74
CA LYS A 63 0.88 13.61 -5.52
C LYS A 63 0.95 14.95 -4.76
N HIS A 64 -0.13 15.34 -4.11
CA HIS A 64 -0.16 16.58 -3.32
C HIS A 64 0.81 16.52 -2.14
N ILE A 65 0.83 15.42 -1.38
CA ILE A 65 1.82 15.22 -0.30
C ILE A 65 3.24 15.21 -0.85
N ASP A 66 3.50 14.54 -1.97
CA ASP A 66 4.82 14.48 -2.61
C ASP A 66 5.32 15.88 -3.00
N ARG A 67 4.44 16.73 -3.53
CA ARG A 67 4.74 18.15 -3.81
C ARG A 67 5.02 18.96 -2.55
N MET A 68 4.22 18.80 -1.49
CA MET A 68 4.46 19.49 -0.22
C MET A 68 5.83 19.13 0.37
N LEU A 69 6.24 17.86 0.26
CA LEU A 69 7.55 17.38 0.70
C LEU A 69 8.69 17.93 -0.16
N LYS A 70 8.49 18.03 -1.49
CA LYS A 70 9.45 18.63 -2.44
C LYS A 70 9.61 20.14 -2.25
N GLY A 71 8.55 20.86 -1.90
CA GLY A 71 8.54 22.31 -1.73
C GLY A 71 9.47 22.85 -0.63
N GLY A 72 10.03 21.98 0.22
CA GLY A 72 11.03 22.34 1.23
C GLY A 72 12.45 21.83 0.96
N ASN A 73 12.66 20.94 -0.03
CA ASN A 73 13.99 20.36 -0.28
C ASN A 73 14.08 19.78 -1.71
N THR A 74 14.94 20.35 -2.56
CA THR A 74 15.13 19.94 -3.96
C THR A 74 15.75 18.54 -4.14
N ALA A 75 16.20 17.92 -3.04
CA ALA A 75 16.82 16.60 -3.05
C ALA A 75 15.82 15.43 -2.96
N HIS A 76 14.50 15.67 -3.02
CA HIS A 76 13.54 14.57 -2.90
C HIS A 76 13.46 13.75 -4.20
N PRO A 77 13.85 12.46 -4.20
CA PRO A 77 13.83 11.64 -5.41
C PRO A 77 12.41 11.49 -5.92
N ASP A 78 12.19 11.84 -7.19
CA ASP A 78 10.87 11.75 -7.80
C ASP A 78 10.33 10.31 -7.75
N GLY A 79 9.02 10.18 -7.50
CA GLY A 79 8.33 8.90 -7.46
C GLY A 79 8.54 8.06 -6.19
N ARG A 80 9.28 8.51 -5.16
CA ARG A 80 9.39 7.77 -3.89
C ARG A 80 8.03 7.52 -3.24
N LEU A 81 7.18 8.55 -3.20
CA LEU A 81 5.83 8.42 -2.64
C LEU A 81 4.92 7.56 -3.52
N HIS A 82 5.07 7.62 -4.84
CA HIS A 82 4.39 6.71 -5.76
C HIS A 82 4.72 5.25 -5.45
N HIS A 83 5.99 4.89 -5.28
CA HIS A 83 6.36 3.51 -4.92
C HIS A 83 5.84 3.10 -3.55
N LEU A 84 5.87 3.99 -2.56
CA LEU A 84 5.32 3.74 -1.23
C LEU A 84 3.80 3.51 -1.27
N MET A 85 3.09 4.27 -2.10
CA MET A 85 1.66 4.10 -2.32
C MET A 85 1.34 2.68 -2.79
N TYR A 86 2.09 2.11 -3.75
CA TYR A 86 1.91 0.73 -4.19
C TYR A 86 2.38 -0.34 -3.19
N ALA A 87 3.32 0.02 -2.31
CA ALA A 87 3.71 -0.87 -1.23
C ALA A 87 2.59 -1.07 -0.21
N ILE A 88 1.76 -0.03 0.00
CA ILE A 88 0.72 0.01 1.03
C ILE A 88 -0.67 -0.36 0.50
N PHE A 89 -1.03 0.15 -0.68
CA PHE A 89 -2.37 0.07 -1.23
C PHE A 89 -2.50 -0.97 -2.33
N ASP A 90 -3.63 -1.68 -2.31
CA ASP A 90 -4.04 -2.58 -3.38
C ASP A 90 -5.06 -1.89 -4.29
N PHE A 91 -4.62 -1.55 -5.50
CA PHE A 91 -5.44 -0.93 -6.52
C PHE A 91 -5.96 -2.01 -7.47
N LYS A 92 -7.28 -2.06 -7.66
CA LYS A 92 -7.95 -2.98 -8.60
C LYS A 92 -7.89 -2.53 -10.07
N VAL A 93 -6.80 -1.88 -10.47
CA VAL A 93 -6.52 -1.40 -11.82
C VAL A 93 -5.05 -1.61 -12.13
N ASP A 94 -4.68 -1.57 -13.41
CA ASP A 94 -3.28 -1.68 -13.78
C ASP A 94 -2.44 -0.51 -13.22
N ALA A 95 -1.14 -0.77 -13.04
CA ALA A 95 -0.22 0.22 -12.50
C ALA A 95 -0.04 1.44 -13.43
N ALA A 96 -0.27 1.29 -14.73
CA ALA A 96 -0.16 2.39 -15.69
C ALA A 96 -1.29 3.41 -15.49
N THR A 97 -2.48 2.97 -15.14
CA THR A 97 -3.67 3.77 -14.88
C THR A 97 -3.49 4.63 -13.63
N VAL A 98 -3.04 4.02 -12.53
CA VAL A 98 -2.76 4.78 -11.30
C VAL A 98 -1.54 5.70 -11.46
N LYS A 99 -0.54 5.29 -12.25
CA LYS A 99 0.58 6.17 -12.64
C LYS A 99 0.08 7.39 -13.43
N ARG A 100 -0.86 7.21 -14.36
CA ARG A 100 -1.47 8.33 -15.11
C ARG A 100 -2.15 9.31 -14.17
N TYR A 101 -2.90 8.85 -13.17
CA TYR A 101 -3.48 9.73 -12.16
C TYR A 101 -2.40 10.46 -11.36
N TYR A 102 -1.39 9.74 -10.87
CA TYR A 102 -0.34 10.34 -10.04
C TYR A 102 0.49 11.42 -10.76
N TYR A 103 0.75 11.25 -12.06
CA TYR A 103 1.55 12.20 -12.86
C TYR A 103 0.70 13.10 -13.77
N MET A 104 -0.63 13.12 -13.60
CA MET A 104 -1.53 13.98 -14.36
C MET A 104 -1.17 15.46 -14.14
N SER A 105 -1.34 16.36 -15.12
CA SER A 105 -1.13 17.81 -14.91
C SER A 105 -2.24 18.40 -14.03
N GLU A 106 -1.99 19.53 -13.36
CA GLU A 106 -3.01 20.17 -12.50
C GLU A 106 -4.28 20.55 -13.28
N ASP A 107 -4.12 21.07 -14.50
CA ASP A 107 -5.24 21.38 -15.37
C ASP A 107 -6.10 20.12 -15.63
N ALA A 108 -5.47 18.99 -15.91
CA ALA A 108 -6.16 17.73 -16.14
C ALA A 108 -6.76 17.12 -14.86
N GLU A 109 -6.22 17.46 -13.68
CA GLU A 109 -6.81 17.09 -12.39
C GLU A 109 -8.10 17.85 -12.10
N GLU A 110 -8.18 19.14 -12.46
CA GLU A 110 -9.40 19.95 -12.27
C GLU A 110 -10.55 19.49 -13.17
N PHE A 111 -10.27 19.05 -14.40
CA PHE A 111 -11.28 18.47 -15.29
C PHE A 111 -11.70 17.04 -14.92
N GLY A 112 -10.93 16.35 -14.06
CA GLY A 112 -11.19 14.98 -13.62
C GLY A 112 -11.91 14.85 -12.27
N LYS A 113 -12.31 15.97 -11.65
CA LYS A 113 -13.00 16.02 -10.34
C LYS A 113 -14.50 15.75 -10.42
#